data_AF-A0A836EU51-F1
#
_entry.id   AF-A0A836EU51-F1
#
_cell.length_a   1.000
_cell.length_b   1.000
_cell.length_c   1.000
_cell.angle_alpha   90.00
_cell.angle_beta   90.00
_cell.angle_gamma   90.00
#
_symmetry.space_group_name_H-M   'P 1'
#
loop_
_entity.id
_entity.type
_entity.pdbx_description
1 polymer ?
#
loop_
_entity_poly.entity_id
_entity_poly.type
_entity_poly.pdbx_seq_one_letter_code
_entity_poly.pdbx_strand_id
1 'polypeptide(L)'
;MVLADRKVKVRELADATKISTERTRHILGEILHMKKLSCRWVPRMLTPDQKHERESTSKEYLDLLMRNRADFWRRLVTVDETWIHYYTPENRMSARQWTLNSFGWNVLNPSHSSDLAPSNYHLFTKSKEIWENNLAMKTK
;
A
#
# COMPACT_ATOMS: atom_id res chain seq x y z
N MET A 1 17.27 -8.94 -17.99
CA MET A 1 15.84 -9.07 -18.35
C MET A 1 14.93 -8.68 -17.18
N VAL A 2 14.89 -9.44 -16.08
CA VAL A 2 14.01 -9.12 -14.92
C VAL A 2 14.36 -7.81 -14.20
N LEU A 3 15.64 -7.41 -14.19
CA LEU A 3 16.07 -6.13 -13.61
C LEU A 3 15.68 -4.91 -14.47
N ALA A 4 15.55 -5.10 -15.79
CA ALA A 4 15.16 -4.05 -16.73
C ALA A 4 13.64 -3.84 -16.74
N ASP A 5 12.86 -4.93 -16.69
CA ASP A 5 11.42 -4.89 -16.50
C ASP A 5 11.00 -5.80 -15.34
N ARG A 6 10.57 -5.17 -14.25
CA ARG A 6 10.11 -5.85 -13.03
C ARG A 6 8.72 -6.49 -13.17
N LYS A 7 8.01 -6.23 -14.27
CA LYS A 7 6.66 -6.74 -14.54
C LYS A 7 6.63 -7.95 -15.47
N VAL A 8 7.80 -8.40 -15.95
CA VAL A 8 7.91 -9.51 -16.89
C VAL A 8 7.34 -10.81 -16.31
N LYS A 9 6.61 -11.57 -17.11
CA LYS A 9 6.00 -12.83 -16.65
C LYS A 9 7.02 -13.97 -16.70
N VAL A 10 6.89 -14.93 -15.78
CA VAL A 10 7.73 -16.14 -15.77
C VAL A 10 7.66 -16.92 -17.08
N ARG A 11 6.50 -16.92 -17.77
CA ARG A 11 6.36 -17.55 -19.09
C ARG A 11 7.17 -16.84 -20.17
N GLU A 12 7.10 -15.51 -20.23
CA GLU A 12 7.87 -14.71 -21.19
C GLU A 12 9.38 -14.90 -20.98
N LEU A 13 9.82 -15.02 -19.73
CA LEU A 13 11.21 -15.35 -19.40
C LEU A 13 11.61 -16.75 -19.86
N ALA A 14 10.75 -17.75 -19.61
CA ALA A 14 10.97 -19.13 -20.05
C ALA A 14 11.11 -19.20 -21.57
N ASP A 15 10.22 -18.52 -22.30
CA ASP A 15 10.19 -18.49 -23.76
C ASP A 15 11.42 -17.78 -24.36
N ALA A 16 11.89 -16.71 -23.71
CA ALA A 16 13.07 -15.95 -24.14
C ALA A 16 14.38 -16.69 -23.83
N THR A 17 14.44 -17.38 -22.69
CA THR A 17 15.65 -18.12 -22.26
C THR A 17 15.68 -19.56 -22.78
N LYS A 18 14.58 -20.05 -23.39
CA LYS A 18 14.39 -21.44 -23.81
C LYS A 18 14.57 -22.45 -22.67
N ILE A 19 14.18 -22.05 -21.46
CA ILE A 19 14.20 -22.87 -20.26
C ILE A 19 12.74 -23.18 -19.86
N SER A 20 12.50 -24.29 -19.17
CA SER A 20 11.17 -24.58 -18.65
C SER A 20 10.70 -23.52 -17.64
N THR A 21 9.39 -23.31 -17.56
CA THR A 21 8.78 -22.36 -16.61
C THR A 21 9.10 -22.72 -15.15
N GLU A 22 9.16 -24.01 -14.83
CA GLU A 22 9.52 -24.50 -13.50
C GLU A 22 10.96 -24.16 -13.14
N ARG A 23 11.89 -24.43 -14.06
CA ARG A 23 13.30 -24.11 -13.85
C ARG A 23 13.53 -22.60 -13.77
N THR A 24 12.79 -21.82 -14.54
CA THR A 24 12.79 -20.36 -14.46
C THR A 24 12.32 -19.89 -13.08
N ARG A 25 11.23 -20.46 -12.54
CA ARG A 25 10.74 -20.14 -11.18
C ARG A 25 11.77 -20.51 -10.11
N HIS A 26 12.38 -21.70 -10.22
CA HIS A 26 13.42 -22.15 -9.30
C HIS A 26 14.64 -21.24 -9.33
N ILE A 27 15.13 -20.85 -10.50
CA ILE A 27 16.25 -19.91 -10.62
C ILE A 27 15.89 -18.57 -9.97
N LEU A 28 14.70 -18.02 -10.25
CA LEU A 28 14.28 -16.75 -9.66
C LEU A 28 14.16 -16.82 -8.14
N GLY A 29 13.50 -17.84 -7.59
CA GLY A 29 13.23 -17.95 -6.16
C GLY A 29 14.41 -18.47 -5.34
N GLU A 30 15.01 -19.58 -5.77
CA GLU A 30 15.99 -20.34 -4.95
C GLU A 30 17.44 -19.92 -5.21
N ILE A 31 17.80 -19.58 -6.45
CA ILE A 31 19.18 -19.21 -6.81
C ILE A 31 19.41 -17.71 -6.71
N LEU A 32 18.47 -16.92 -7.25
CA LEU A 32 18.56 -15.46 -7.26
C LEU A 32 17.88 -14.81 -6.04
N HIS A 33 17.22 -15.61 -5.20
CA HIS A 33 16.51 -15.15 -4.00
C HIS A 33 15.51 -14.00 -4.27
N MET A 34 14.91 -13.99 -5.47
CA MET A 34 13.93 -12.99 -5.86
C MET A 34 12.54 -13.39 -5.38
N LYS A 35 11.86 -12.45 -4.72
CA LYS A 35 10.48 -12.62 -4.28
C LYS A 35 9.53 -11.86 -5.18
N LYS A 36 8.44 -12.51 -5.60
CA LYS A 36 7.35 -11.84 -6.30
C LYS A 36 6.63 -10.89 -5.32
N LEU A 37 6.58 -9.61 -5.68
CA LEU A 37 5.86 -8.59 -4.92
C LEU A 37 4.57 -8.23 -5.67
N SER A 38 3.50 -7.94 -4.93
CA SER A 38 2.31 -7.32 -5.50
C SER A 38 2.59 -5.83 -5.75
N CYS A 39 2.12 -5.34 -6.91
CA CYS A 39 2.11 -3.90 -7.15
C CYS A 39 1.13 -3.25 -6.15
N ARG A 40 1.52 -2.09 -5.59
CA ARG A 40 0.63 -1.27 -4.79
C ARG A 40 -0.13 -0.33 -5.70
N TRP A 41 -1.42 -0.16 -5.45
CA TRP A 41 -2.22 0.87 -6.12
C TRP A 41 -1.70 2.25 -5.72
N VAL A 42 -1.50 3.10 -6.72
CA VAL A 42 -1.11 4.50 -6.56
C VAL A 42 -2.25 5.33 -7.14
N PRO A 43 -2.94 6.18 -6.34
CA PRO A 43 -4.14 6.89 -6.78
C PRO A 43 -3.93 7.74 -8.04
N ARG A 44 -2.74 8.33 -8.20
CA ARG A 44 -2.43 9.20 -9.33
C ARG A 44 -0.95 9.14 -9.70
N MET A 45 -0.68 9.20 -11.00
CA MET A 45 0.66 9.46 -11.53
C MET A 45 0.94 10.96 -11.47
N LEU A 46 1.91 11.35 -10.63
CA LEU A 46 2.29 12.75 -10.44
C LEU A 46 3.31 13.21 -11.51
N THR A 47 3.16 14.45 -11.98
CA THR A 47 4.17 15.11 -12.82
C THR A 47 5.44 15.43 -12.00
N PRO A 48 6.59 15.69 -12.64
CA PRO A 48 7.80 16.11 -11.94
C PRO A 48 7.58 17.33 -11.02
N ASP A 49 6.86 18.34 -11.51
CA ASP A 49 6.58 19.56 -10.75
C ASP A 49 5.69 19.28 -9.53
N GLN A 50 4.65 18.46 -9.69
CA GLN A 50 3.79 18.04 -8.58
C GLN A 50 4.57 17.27 -7.50
N LYS A 51 5.58 16.48 -7.90
CA LYS A 51 6.44 15.79 -6.93
C LYS A 51 7.32 16.77 -6.17
N HIS A 52 7.89 17.75 -6.88
CA HIS A 52 8.72 18.79 -6.28
C HIS A 52 7.93 19.63 -5.29
N GLU A 53 6.74 20.10 -5.67
CA GLU A 53 5.85 20.86 -4.80
C GLU A 53 5.47 20.03 -3.56
N ARG A 54 5.08 18.77 -3.75
CA ARG A 54 4.73 17.88 -2.63
C ARG A 54 5.91 17.66 -1.68
N GLU A 55 7.12 17.52 -2.21
CA GLU A 55 8.35 17.39 -1.41
C GLU A 55 8.65 18.67 -0.62
N SER A 56 8.58 19.83 -1.28
CA SER A 56 8.82 21.15 -0.65
C SER A 56 7.86 21.37 0.51
N THR A 57 6.56 21.24 0.25
CA THR A 57 5.51 21.39 1.25
C THR A 57 5.68 20.40 2.40
N SER A 58 6.07 19.15 2.12
CA SER A 58 6.32 18.16 3.18
C SER A 58 7.51 18.52 4.06
N LYS A 59 8.58 19.10 3.50
CA LYS A 59 9.74 19.58 4.28
C LYS A 59 9.36 20.76 5.17
N GLU A 60 8.59 21.70 4.66
CA GLU A 60 8.09 22.83 5.45
C GLU A 60 7.24 22.37 6.64
N TYR A 61 6.30 21.44 6.41
CA TYR A 61 5.51 20.85 7.50
C TYR A 61 6.38 20.08 8.50
N LEU A 62 7.41 19.37 8.04
CA LEU A 62 8.35 18.67 8.92
C LEU A 62 9.11 19.66 9.80
N ASP A 63 9.60 20.76 9.25
CA ASP A 63 10.31 21.79 10.02
C ASP A 63 9.41 22.42 11.08
N LEU A 64 8.16 22.75 10.73
CA LEU A 64 7.17 23.26 11.68
C LEU A 64 6.88 22.25 12.80
N LEU A 65 6.72 20.97 12.44
CA LEU A 65 6.52 19.88 13.37
C LEU A 65 7.72 19.70 14.32
N MET A 66 8.95 19.83 13.83
CA MET A 66 10.16 19.67 14.63
C MET A 66 10.40 20.86 15.57
N ARG A 67 10.04 22.08 15.15
CA ARG A 67 10.18 23.29 15.98
C ARG A 67 9.28 23.28 17.20
N ASN A 68 8.03 22.85 17.07
CA ASN A 68 7.09 22.76 18.18
C ASN A 68 6.07 21.64 17.98
N ARG A 69 6.51 20.41 18.30
CA ARG A 69 5.72 19.20 18.05
C ARG A 69 4.37 19.19 18.75
N ALA A 70 4.31 19.60 20.02
CA ALA A 70 3.09 19.54 20.81
C ALA A 70 2.03 20.55 20.33
N ASP A 71 2.44 21.78 20.02
CA ASP A 71 1.52 22.81 19.56
C ASP A 71 1.09 22.61 18.10
N PHE A 72 1.97 22.07 17.25
CA PHE A 72 1.66 21.74 15.86
C PHE A 72 0.45 20.79 15.77
N TRP A 73 0.46 19.68 16.51
CA TRP A 73 -0.65 18.73 16.50
C TRP A 73 -1.92 19.29 17.13
N ARG A 74 -1.80 20.14 18.16
CA ARG A 74 -2.95 20.79 18.80
C ARG A 74 -3.70 21.72 17.85
N ARG A 75 -2.99 22.36 16.92
CA ARG A 75 -3.56 23.32 15.96
C ARG A 75 -3.89 22.70 14.60
N LEU A 76 -3.41 21.49 14.32
CA LEU A 76 -3.67 20.82 13.06
C LEU A 76 -5.14 20.41 12.98
N VAL A 77 -5.87 21.04 12.08
CA VAL A 77 -7.25 20.67 11.72
C VAL A 77 -7.25 20.21 10.27
N THR A 78 -7.75 19.00 10.01
CA THR A 78 -7.90 18.44 8.68
C THR A 78 -9.37 18.15 8.40
N VAL A 79 -9.81 18.37 7.18
CA VAL A 79 -11.15 18.02 6.71
C VAL A 79 -10.99 17.24 5.40
N ASP A 80 -11.74 16.16 5.26
CA ASP A 80 -11.84 15.39 4.03
C ASP A 80 -13.28 14.91 3.85
N GLU A 81 -13.68 14.67 2.60
CA GLU A 81 -15.01 14.19 2.25
C GLU A 81 -14.90 12.74 1.82
N THR A 82 -15.66 11.86 2.49
CA THR A 82 -15.74 10.45 2.12
C THR A 82 -17.14 10.14 1.63
N TRP A 83 -17.24 9.56 0.44
CA TRP A 83 -18.51 9.08 -0.10
C TRP A 83 -19.00 7.87 0.70
N ILE A 84 -20.15 8.00 1.35
CA ILE A 84 -20.83 6.89 2.02
C ILE A 84 -21.98 6.45 1.11
N HIS A 85 -21.83 5.26 0.53
CA HIS A 85 -22.91 4.67 -0.27
C HIS A 85 -24.07 4.26 0.64
N TYR A 86 -25.20 4.97 0.52
CA TYR A 86 -26.46 4.64 1.17
C TYR A 86 -27.15 3.50 0.42
N TYR A 87 -26.62 2.28 0.49
CA TYR A 87 -27.32 1.09 -0.02
C TYR A 87 -27.95 0.32 1.13
N THR A 88 -29.27 0.40 1.22
CA THR A 88 -30.09 -0.44 2.10
C THR A 88 -30.73 -1.52 1.24
N PRO A 89 -30.29 -2.80 1.31
CA PRO A 89 -30.98 -3.85 0.56
C PRO A 89 -32.40 -4.01 1.09
N GLU A 90 -33.39 -4.00 0.19
CA GLU A 90 -34.82 -4.10 0.53
C GLU A 90 -35.18 -5.42 1.24
N ASN A 91 -34.37 -6.48 1.08
CA ASN A 91 -34.59 -7.73 1.79
C ASN A 91 -33.28 -8.51 2.07
N ARG A 92 -33.30 -9.27 3.18
CA ARG A 92 -32.16 -10.05 3.72
C ARG A 92 -31.66 -11.16 2.78
N MET A 93 -32.47 -11.57 1.80
CA MET A 93 -32.17 -12.65 0.84
C MET A 93 -31.32 -12.13 -0.33
N SER A 94 -31.57 -10.89 -0.78
CA SER A 94 -30.80 -10.22 -1.84
C SER A 94 -29.40 -9.78 -1.40
N ALA A 95 -29.15 -9.75 -0.08
CA ALA A 95 -27.90 -9.31 0.53
C ALA A 95 -26.91 -10.46 0.84
N ARG A 96 -27.20 -11.71 0.46
CA ARG A 96 -26.35 -12.88 0.74
C ARG A 96 -25.13 -12.93 -0.18
N GLN A 97 -23.94 -13.02 0.41
CA GLN A 97 -22.67 -13.16 -0.30
C GLN A 97 -21.79 -14.22 0.41
N TRP A 98 -21.02 -15.02 -0.33
CA TRP A 98 -20.12 -16.04 0.23
C TRP A 98 -18.89 -15.38 0.88
N THR A 99 -18.53 -15.78 2.11
CA THR A 99 -17.33 -15.30 2.83
C THR A 99 -16.45 -16.46 3.31
N LEU A 100 -15.14 -16.20 3.43
CA LEU A 100 -14.14 -17.19 3.88
C LEU A 100 -13.94 -17.07 5.41
N ASN A 101 -14.16 -18.15 6.16
CA ASN A 101 -14.16 -18.17 7.64
C ASN A 101 -12.82 -17.85 8.35
N SER A 102 -11.70 -17.70 7.61
CA SER A 102 -10.38 -17.53 8.22
C SER A 102 -10.07 -16.10 8.68
N PHE A 103 -10.93 -15.13 8.36
CA PHE A 103 -10.88 -13.82 8.99
C PHE A 103 -12.13 -13.66 9.84
N GLY A 104 -11.96 -13.41 11.15
CA GLY A 104 -13.03 -13.26 12.15
C GLY A 104 -13.93 -12.03 11.96
N TRP A 105 -14.40 -11.78 10.75
CA TRP A 105 -15.40 -10.79 10.42
C TRP A 105 -16.75 -11.47 10.31
N ASN A 106 -17.56 -11.36 11.36
CA ASN A 106 -18.99 -11.61 11.24
C ASN A 106 -19.58 -10.47 10.39
N VAL A 107 -20.01 -10.82 9.18
CA VAL A 107 -20.34 -9.93 8.07
C VAL A 107 -21.43 -8.92 8.43
N LEU A 108 -21.17 -7.63 8.17
CA LEU A 108 -22.21 -6.74 7.63
C LEU A 108 -21.73 -6.24 6.27
N ASN A 109 -22.54 -6.52 5.25
CA ASN A 109 -22.26 -6.31 3.84
C ASN A 109 -22.39 -4.81 3.48
N PRO A 110 -21.47 -4.25 2.69
CA PRO A 110 -21.88 -3.29 1.68
C PRO A 110 -21.49 -3.80 0.29
N SER A 111 -22.53 -4.03 -0.50
CA SER A 111 -22.51 -4.22 -1.93
C SER A 111 -21.63 -3.15 -2.59
N HIS A 112 -20.67 -3.62 -3.40
CA HIS A 112 -20.03 -2.91 -4.50
C HIS A 112 -19.67 -1.44 -4.26
N SER A 113 -18.46 -1.23 -3.75
CA SER A 113 -17.64 -0.09 -4.14
C SER A 113 -16.36 -0.63 -4.79
N SER A 114 -16.06 -0.15 -6.00
CA SER A 114 -14.77 -0.38 -6.68
C SER A 114 -13.58 0.23 -5.93
N ASP A 115 -13.83 0.95 -4.84
CA ASP A 115 -12.84 1.69 -4.07
C ASP A 115 -12.44 0.99 -2.77
N LEU A 116 -12.92 -0.24 -2.54
CA LEU A 116 -12.44 -1.13 -1.48
C LEU A 116 -11.06 -1.71 -1.83
N ALA A 117 -10.06 -0.85 -1.98
CA ALA A 117 -8.78 -1.16 -1.37
C ALA A 117 -9.05 -1.27 0.14
N PRO A 118 -8.59 -2.33 0.84
CA PRO A 118 -8.72 -2.37 2.29
C PRO A 118 -7.97 -1.15 2.82
N SER A 119 -8.73 -0.21 3.38
CA SER A 119 -8.26 0.73 4.38
C SER A 119 -7.77 -0.09 5.58
N ASN A 120 -6.56 -0.63 5.45
CA ASN A 120 -5.76 -1.08 6.57
C ASN A 120 -4.62 -0.08 6.69
N TYR A 121 -4.79 0.84 7.64
CA TYR A 121 -3.72 1.60 8.26
C TYR A 121 -2.70 0.64 8.89
N HIS A 122 -1.85 0.04 8.07
CA HIS A 122 -0.54 -0.51 8.45
C HIS A 122 0.45 -0.23 7.31
N LEU A 123 0.45 1.01 6.82
CA LEU A 123 1.58 1.53 6.08
C LEU A 123 2.62 1.94 7.11
N PHE A 124 3.79 1.28 7.04
CA PHE A 124 5.04 1.61 7.73
C PHE A 124 5.33 0.92 9.08
N THR A 125 5.15 -0.40 9.22
CA THR A 125 5.83 -1.11 10.31
C THR A 125 7.35 -1.03 10.19
N LYS A 126 7.91 -1.24 8.99
CA LYS A 126 9.35 -1.20 8.76
C LYS A 126 9.95 0.20 8.86
N SER A 127 9.20 1.24 8.46
CA SER A 127 9.67 2.62 8.58
C SER A 127 9.50 3.17 9.99
N LYS A 128 8.49 2.71 10.75
CA LYS A 128 8.36 3.01 12.18
C LYS A 128 9.50 2.40 12.98
N GLU A 129 9.90 1.17 12.68
CA GLU A 129 11.04 0.49 13.30
C GLU A 129 12.37 1.22 12.98
N ILE A 130 12.57 1.66 11.73
CA ILE A 130 13.73 2.49 11.35
C ILE A 130 13.68 3.86 12.06
N TRP A 131 12.51 4.46 12.24
CA TRP A 131 12.36 5.76 12.89
C TRP A 131 12.57 5.69 14.41
N GLU A 132 12.05 4.66 15.06
CA GLU A 132 12.25 4.38 16.49
C GLU A 132 13.71 3.99 16.80
N ASN A 133 14.36 3.19 15.94
CA ASN A 133 15.78 2.86 16.09
C ASN A 133 16.70 4.08 15.88
N ASN A 134 16.37 5.00 14.97
CA ASN A 134 17.13 6.24 14.78
C ASN A 134 16.91 7.26 15.91
N LEU A 135 15.76 7.21 16.59
CA LEU A 135 15.50 8.00 17.81
C LEU A 135 16.28 7.46 19.01
N ALA A 136 16.36 6.13 19.18
CA ALA A 136 17.10 5.50 20.27
C ALA A 136 18.63 5.67 20.15
N MET A 137 19.17 5.83 18.93
CA MET A 137 20.60 6.10 18.70
C MET A 137 21.01 7.56 18.94
N LYS A 138 20.06 8.50 19.02
CA LYS A 138 20.34 9.94 19.23
C LYS A 138 20.27 10.40 20.69
N THR A 139 19.99 9.48 21.62
CA THR A 139 19.89 9.75 23.07
C THR A 139 20.99 9.06 23.89
N LYS A 140 22.20 8.93 23.32
CA LYS A 140 23.44 8.69 24.07
C LYS A 140 24.45 9.79 23.78
#